data_AF-A0A4V2AFX7-F1
#
_entry.id   AF-A0A4V2AFX7-F1
#
_cell.length_a   1.000
_cell.length_b   1.000
_cell.length_c   1.000
_cell.angle_alpha   90.00
_cell.angle_beta   90.00
_cell.angle_gamma   90.00
#
_symmetry.space_group_name_H-M   'P 1'
#
loop_
_entity.id
_entity.type
_entity.pdbx_description
1 polymer ?
#
loop_
_entity_poly.entity_id
_entity_poly.type
_entity_poly.pdbx_seq_one_letter_code
_entity_poly.pdbx_strand_id
1 'polypeptide(L)'
;MAKSPSDTGHQINIASLSKTCTIVDALGDSYQPAHPDIQPAALRDFLRRCEEVHDTVKRSESGYDTAVNVRKALFASLKKKATRVVNAYIDSGAPAGDVDDIRGINNVLQGNSPKAPKDPGEGAEEESYSTSQQSFASQADRFDSLLVRCAALRGYRSSEADLSLDALKAFHQELVAASTAVDGAAFALREARRHRKAVMYNEEQGCVARSKRIRSYSKTKGMDILGGTRFRSY
;
A
#
# COMPACT_ATOMS: atom_id res chain seq x y z
N MET A 1 -34.18 24.96 1.75
CA MET A 1 -33.86 23.78 2.57
C MET A 1 -32.40 23.42 2.35
N ALA A 2 -31.57 23.53 3.39
CA ALA A 2 -30.17 23.12 3.30
C ALA A 2 -30.09 21.61 3.05
N LYS A 3 -29.39 21.21 2.00
CA LYS A 3 -29.09 19.81 1.70
C LYS A 3 -28.23 19.30 2.85
N SER A 4 -28.77 18.47 3.73
CA SER A 4 -27.97 17.74 4.73
C SER A 4 -26.81 17.06 4.00
N PRO A 5 -25.56 17.12 4.50
CA PRO A 5 -24.46 16.40 3.87
C PRO A 5 -24.86 14.92 3.84
N SER A 6 -25.11 14.41 2.64
CA SER A 6 -25.54 13.03 2.51
C SER A 6 -24.31 12.19 2.81
N ASP A 7 -24.31 11.46 3.92
CA ASP A 7 -23.21 10.55 4.23
C ASP A 7 -22.92 9.64 3.04
N THR A 8 -21.64 9.55 2.69
CA THR A 8 -21.15 8.77 1.54
C THR A 8 -20.13 7.75 2.02
N GLY A 9 -20.11 6.58 1.40
CA GLY A 9 -19.10 5.56 1.59
C GLY A 9 -19.68 4.16 1.50
N HIS A 10 -18.80 3.16 1.40
CA HIS A 10 -19.19 1.75 1.37
C HIS A 10 -19.95 1.34 2.65
N GLN A 11 -19.57 1.90 3.80
CA GLN A 11 -20.23 1.67 5.09
C GLN A 11 -21.72 2.08 5.08
N ILE A 12 -22.10 3.08 4.29
CA ILE A 12 -23.50 3.53 4.19
C ILE A 12 -24.38 2.50 3.49
N ASN A 13 -23.83 1.78 2.51
CA ASN A 13 -24.55 0.65 1.91
C ASN A 13 -24.68 -0.53 2.88
N ILE A 14 -23.67 -0.77 3.73
CA ILE A 14 -23.71 -1.80 4.77
C ILE A 14 -24.78 -1.45 5.80
N ALA A 15 -24.81 -0.21 6.29
CA ALA A 15 -25.83 0.27 7.20
C ALA A 15 -27.24 0.19 6.59
N SER A 16 -27.38 0.51 5.30
CA SER A 16 -28.64 0.38 4.57
C SER A 16 -29.10 -1.07 4.45
N LEU A 17 -28.16 -2.00 4.23
CA LEU A 17 -28.44 -3.44 4.17
C LEU A 17 -28.82 -3.99 5.54
N SER A 18 -28.12 -3.57 6.60
CA SER A 18 -28.44 -3.90 7.99
C SER A 18 -29.86 -3.47 8.35
N LYS A 19 -30.21 -2.21 8.07
CA LYS A 19 -31.59 -1.69 8.24
C LYS A 19 -32.61 -2.51 7.45
N THR A 20 -32.27 -2.90 6.22
CA THR A 20 -33.15 -3.73 5.38
C THR A 20 -33.39 -5.10 6.01
N CYS A 21 -32.36 -5.74 6.58
CA CYS A 21 -32.50 -7.00 7.31
C CYS A 21 -33.41 -6.83 8.54
N THR A 22 -33.23 -5.76 9.32
CA THR A 22 -34.10 -5.46 10.48
C THR A 22 -35.57 -5.33 10.07
N ILE A 23 -35.86 -4.65 8.96
CA ILE A 23 -37.24 -4.52 8.46
C ILE A 23 -37.78 -5.89 8.01
N VAL A 24 -37.00 -6.65 7.25
CA VAL A 24 -37.39 -7.99 6.78
C VAL A 24 -37.68 -8.93 7.96
N ASP A 25 -36.86 -8.88 9.01
CA ASP A 25 -37.05 -9.70 10.21
C ASP A 25 -38.32 -9.28 10.98
N ALA A 26 -38.59 -7.97 11.08
CA ALA A 26 -39.80 -7.45 11.72
C ALA A 26 -41.09 -7.81 10.94
N LEU A 27 -40.99 -7.96 9.62
CA LEU A 27 -42.12 -8.38 8.77
C LEU A 27 -42.46 -9.87 8.93
N GLY A 28 -41.53 -10.71 9.37
CA GLY A 28 -41.75 -12.14 9.58
C GLY A 28 -42.38 -12.83 8.35
N ASP A 29 -43.46 -13.58 8.57
CA ASP A 29 -44.15 -14.34 7.52
C ASP A 29 -44.77 -13.49 6.41
N SER A 30 -44.91 -12.17 6.59
CA SER A 30 -45.37 -11.29 5.52
C SER A 30 -44.30 -11.05 4.43
N TYR A 31 -43.04 -11.41 4.71
CA TYR A 31 -41.91 -11.31 3.79
C TYR A 31 -41.47 -12.69 3.26
N GLN A 32 -42.08 -13.13 2.16
CA GLN A 32 -41.81 -14.41 1.50
C GLN A 32 -41.54 -14.22 0.00
N PRO A 33 -40.40 -13.63 -0.38
CA PRO A 33 -40.06 -13.45 -1.79
C PRO A 33 -39.69 -14.79 -2.46
N ALA A 34 -40.16 -14.97 -3.68
CA ALA A 34 -39.79 -16.13 -4.51
C ALA A 34 -38.32 -16.09 -4.98
N HIS A 35 -37.73 -14.90 -5.10
CA HIS A 35 -36.37 -14.76 -5.59
C HIS A 35 -35.34 -15.10 -4.49
N PRO A 36 -34.40 -16.03 -4.73
CA PRO A 36 -33.50 -16.56 -3.68
C PRO A 36 -32.61 -15.48 -3.05
N ASP A 37 -32.03 -14.58 -3.83
CA ASP A 37 -31.11 -13.54 -3.34
C ASP A 37 -31.68 -12.54 -2.31
N ILE A 38 -33.02 -12.42 -2.25
CA ILE A 38 -33.69 -11.50 -1.32
C ILE A 38 -34.47 -12.23 -0.24
N GLN A 39 -34.33 -13.55 -0.12
CA GLN A 39 -34.88 -14.26 1.03
C GLN A 39 -34.16 -13.82 2.33
N PRO A 40 -34.83 -13.86 3.50
CA PRO A 40 -34.25 -13.36 4.76
C PRO A 40 -32.86 -13.92 5.08
N ALA A 41 -32.67 -15.24 4.94
CA ALA A 41 -31.37 -15.87 5.16
C ALA A 41 -30.30 -15.35 4.18
N ALA A 42 -30.63 -15.26 2.89
CA ALA A 42 -29.72 -14.77 1.86
C ALA A 42 -29.31 -13.29 2.05
N LEU A 43 -30.22 -12.46 2.58
CA LEU A 43 -29.93 -11.06 2.92
C LEU A 43 -28.97 -10.96 4.12
N ARG A 44 -29.19 -11.75 5.17
CA ARG A 44 -28.29 -11.80 6.34
C ARG A 44 -26.90 -12.32 5.98
N ASP A 45 -26.82 -13.36 5.16
CA ASP A 45 -25.54 -13.86 4.65
C ASP A 45 -24.84 -12.84 3.76
N PHE A 46 -25.59 -12.10 2.93
CA PHE A 46 -25.02 -11.02 2.13
C PHE A 46 -24.52 -9.86 2.98
N LEU A 47 -25.24 -9.50 4.06
CA LEU A 47 -24.80 -8.48 5.03
C LEU A 47 -23.46 -8.85 5.66
N ARG A 48 -23.36 -10.06 6.22
CA ARG A 48 -22.13 -10.57 6.82
C ARG A 48 -20.95 -10.54 5.84
N ARG A 49 -21.17 -11.00 4.59
CA ARG A 49 -20.13 -10.91 3.55
C ARG A 49 -19.72 -9.47 3.26
N CYS A 50 -20.65 -8.52 3.20
CA CYS A 50 -20.35 -7.11 2.98
C CYS A 50 -19.49 -6.52 4.12
N GLU A 51 -19.79 -6.89 5.37
CA GLU A 51 -19.02 -6.49 6.55
C GLU A 51 -17.60 -7.09 6.50
N GLU A 52 -17.48 -8.39 6.25
CA GLU A 52 -16.21 -9.12 6.15
C GLU A 52 -15.28 -8.51 5.08
N VAL A 53 -15.79 -8.25 3.86
CA VAL A 53 -14.96 -7.65 2.79
C VAL A 53 -14.60 -6.20 3.08
N HIS A 54 -15.47 -5.45 3.78
CA HIS A 54 -15.17 -4.08 4.17
C HIS A 54 -14.10 -4.02 5.24
N ASP A 55 -14.17 -4.87 6.25
CA ASP A 55 -13.15 -4.95 7.31
C ASP A 55 -11.84 -5.52 6.80
N THR A 56 -11.87 -6.41 5.80
CA THR A 56 -10.65 -6.86 5.11
C THR A 56 -9.93 -5.68 4.46
N VAL A 57 -10.64 -4.75 3.81
CA VAL A 57 -10.00 -3.54 3.26
C VAL A 57 -9.36 -2.71 4.38
N LYS A 58 -10.07 -2.45 5.49
CA LYS A 58 -9.51 -1.68 6.61
C LYS A 58 -8.22 -2.30 7.17
N ARG A 59 -8.22 -3.62 7.36
CA ARG A 59 -7.03 -4.36 7.84
C ARG A 59 -5.88 -4.25 6.83
N SER A 60 -6.15 -4.40 5.54
CA SER A 60 -5.12 -4.26 4.50
C SER A 60 -4.59 -2.82 4.38
N GLU A 61 -5.43 -1.80 4.59
CA GLU A 61 -4.99 -0.39 4.65
C GLU A 61 -4.02 -0.17 5.81
N SER A 62 -4.40 -0.62 7.01
CA SER A 62 -3.50 -0.55 8.17
C SER A 62 -2.20 -1.33 7.94
N GLY A 63 -2.26 -2.52 7.34
CA GLY A 63 -1.06 -3.31 7.04
C GLY A 63 -0.13 -2.62 6.06
N TYR A 64 -0.68 -1.97 5.02
CA TYR A 64 0.09 -1.18 4.08
C TYR A 64 0.75 0.02 4.75
N ASP A 65 0.02 0.78 5.57
CA ASP A 65 0.56 1.93 6.28
C ASP A 65 1.69 1.54 7.24
N THR A 66 1.52 0.43 7.97
CA THR A 66 2.58 -0.14 8.83
C THR A 66 3.81 -0.51 8.03
N ALA A 67 3.67 -1.22 6.91
CA ALA A 67 4.80 -1.61 6.06
C ALA A 67 5.55 -0.37 5.51
N VAL A 68 4.81 0.66 5.07
CA VAL A 68 5.37 1.92 4.60
C VAL A 68 6.17 2.61 5.70
N ASN A 69 5.65 2.66 6.92
CA ASN A 69 6.32 3.28 8.06
C ASN A 69 7.60 2.53 8.46
N VAL A 70 7.58 1.19 8.48
CA VAL A 70 8.76 0.37 8.75
C VAL A 70 9.85 0.64 7.72
N ARG A 71 9.50 0.62 6.42
CA ARG A 71 10.46 0.93 5.36
C ARG A 71 11.04 2.33 5.51
N LYS A 72 10.20 3.35 5.73
CA LYS A 72 10.66 4.73 5.94
C LYS A 72 11.63 4.83 7.11
N ALA A 73 11.34 4.17 8.24
CA ALA A 73 12.19 4.20 9.43
C ALA A 73 13.57 3.57 9.16
N LEU A 74 13.62 2.41 8.50
CA LEU A 74 14.89 1.75 8.15
C LEU A 74 15.74 2.63 7.22
N PHE A 75 15.16 3.13 6.15
CA PHE A 75 15.87 3.95 5.17
C PHE A 75 16.28 5.34 5.69
N ALA A 76 15.61 5.88 6.72
CA ALA A 76 16.02 7.13 7.36
C ALA A 76 17.44 7.03 7.95
N SER A 77 17.85 5.84 8.39
CA SER A 77 19.18 5.60 8.97
C SER A 77 20.27 5.27 7.94
N LEU A 78 19.88 4.89 6.72
CA LEU A 78 20.78 4.34 5.69
C LEU A 78 21.92 5.31 5.33
N LYS A 79 21.58 6.57 5.00
CA LYS A 79 22.56 7.58 4.59
C LYS A 79 23.62 7.83 5.67
N LYS A 80 23.20 7.88 6.94
CA LYS A 80 24.12 8.04 8.08
C LYS A 80 25.01 6.80 8.23
N LYS A 81 24.46 5.60 8.11
CA LYS A 81 25.21 4.34 8.22
C LYS A 81 26.24 4.22 7.08
N ALA A 82 25.88 4.57 5.85
CA ALA A 82 26.81 4.56 4.72
C ALA A 82 28.00 5.53 4.91
N THR A 83 27.76 6.74 5.40
CA THR A 83 28.86 7.67 5.75
C THR A 83 29.78 7.09 6.83
N ARG A 84 29.22 6.40 7.84
CA ARG A 84 30.03 5.69 8.85
C ARG A 84 30.88 4.57 8.24
N VAL A 85 30.35 3.83 7.26
CA VAL A 85 31.12 2.80 6.54
C VAL A 85 32.31 3.40 5.82
N VAL A 86 32.12 4.52 5.10
CA VAL A 86 33.23 5.23 4.43
C VAL A 86 34.31 5.64 5.45
N ASN A 87 33.90 6.22 6.59
CA ASN A 87 34.85 6.67 7.60
C ASN A 87 35.57 5.52 8.32
N ALA A 88 34.88 4.39 8.55
CA ALA A 88 35.52 3.19 9.09
C ALA A 88 36.58 2.64 8.11
N TYR A 89 36.33 2.71 6.80
CA TYR A 89 37.30 2.32 5.79
C TYR A 89 38.53 3.24 5.78
N ILE A 90 38.33 4.55 5.94
CA ILE A 90 39.42 5.54 6.09
C ILE A 90 40.24 5.25 7.35
N ASP A 91 39.58 5.06 8.49
CA ASP A 91 40.22 4.77 9.78
C ASP A 91 41.05 3.48 9.76
N SER A 92 40.64 2.52 8.92
CA SER A 92 41.39 1.28 8.72
C SER A 92 42.71 1.45 7.94
N GLY A 93 43.05 2.66 7.49
CA GLY A 93 44.26 2.95 6.74
C GLY A 93 44.22 2.51 5.28
N ALA A 94 43.03 2.50 4.67
CA ALA A 94 42.87 2.11 3.26
C ALA A 94 43.59 3.07 2.28
N PRO A 95 44.03 2.60 1.10
CA PRO A 95 44.65 3.43 0.08
C PRO A 95 43.75 4.58 -0.38
N ALA A 96 44.35 5.72 -0.75
CA ALA A 96 43.59 6.91 -1.16
C ALA A 96 42.66 6.66 -2.36
N GLY A 97 43.12 5.93 -3.38
CA GLY A 97 42.29 5.58 -4.55
C GLY A 97 41.08 4.73 -4.18
N ASP A 98 41.28 3.73 -3.31
CA ASP A 98 40.22 2.87 -2.81
C ASP A 98 39.18 3.65 -1.99
N VAL A 99 39.63 4.63 -1.21
CA VAL A 99 38.75 5.54 -0.45
C VAL A 99 37.93 6.40 -1.39
N ASP A 100 38.52 6.93 -2.46
CA ASP A 100 37.84 7.79 -3.42
C ASP A 100 36.77 7.03 -4.21
N ASP A 101 37.03 5.77 -4.58
CA ASP A 101 36.02 4.88 -5.17
C ASP A 101 34.80 4.69 -4.27
N ILE A 102 35.04 4.36 -3.00
CA ILE A 102 33.99 4.15 -2.00
C ILE A 102 33.21 5.46 -1.70
N ARG A 103 33.91 6.60 -1.65
CA ARG A 103 33.26 7.92 -1.54
C ARG A 103 32.37 8.21 -2.74
N GLY A 104 32.78 7.85 -3.95
CA GLY A 104 31.99 8.01 -5.16
C GLY A 104 30.62 7.31 -5.05
N ILE A 105 30.62 6.06 -4.58
CA ILE A 105 29.39 5.29 -4.34
C ILE A 105 28.52 5.97 -3.27
N ASN A 106 29.13 6.37 -2.13
CA ASN A 106 28.39 7.04 -1.07
C ASN A 106 27.80 8.38 -1.54
N ASN A 107 28.51 9.17 -2.34
CA ASN A 107 28.01 10.45 -2.86
C ASN A 107 26.70 10.27 -3.64
N VAL A 108 26.65 9.27 -4.53
CA VAL A 108 25.42 8.93 -5.26
C VAL A 108 24.31 8.49 -4.30
N LEU A 109 24.62 7.67 -3.30
CA LEU A 109 23.66 7.25 -2.26
C LEU A 109 23.11 8.44 -1.46
N GLN A 110 23.94 9.44 -1.16
CA GLN A 110 23.52 10.68 -0.49
C GLN A 110 22.60 11.54 -1.37
N GLY A 111 22.56 11.30 -2.68
CA GLY A 111 21.83 12.11 -3.67
C GLY A 111 22.71 13.15 -4.36
N ASN A 112 24.03 13.10 -4.13
CA ASN A 112 25.02 13.96 -4.75
C ASN A 112 25.61 13.22 -5.96
N SER A 113 24.92 13.27 -7.10
CA SER A 113 25.50 12.82 -8.37
C SER A 113 26.35 13.94 -8.97
N PRO A 114 27.56 13.66 -9.48
CA PRO A 114 28.30 14.65 -10.25
C PRO A 114 27.46 15.08 -11.47
N LYS A 115 27.30 16.39 -11.66
CA LYS A 115 26.69 16.92 -12.90
C LYS A 115 27.66 16.63 -14.04
N ALA A 116 27.15 16.11 -15.16
CA ALA A 116 27.95 16.04 -16.38
C ALA A 116 28.50 17.46 -16.70
N PRO A 117 29.76 17.58 -17.17
CA PRO A 117 30.25 18.84 -17.70
C PRO A 117 29.31 19.31 -18.81
N LYS A 118 28.90 20.59 -18.77
CA LYS A 118 28.24 21.20 -19.94
C LYS A 118 29.32 21.41 -20.99
N ASP A 119 29.20 20.76 -22.13
CA ASP A 119 30.09 21.02 -23.26
C ASP A 119 29.85 22.47 -23.74
N PRO A 120 30.86 23.34 -23.87
CA PRO A 120 30.68 24.70 -24.34
C PRO A 120 30.50 24.70 -25.86
N GLY A 121 29.34 24.27 -26.35
CA GLY A 121 29.07 24.22 -27.78
C GLY A 121 27.63 23.88 -28.20
N GLU A 122 26.85 23.18 -27.38
CA GLU A 122 25.52 22.72 -27.81
C GLU A 122 24.39 23.62 -27.29
N GLY A 123 23.97 24.53 -28.16
CA GLY A 123 22.63 25.13 -28.13
C GLY A 123 21.61 24.10 -28.62
N ALA A 124 21.28 23.12 -27.79
CA ALA A 124 20.10 22.29 -27.97
C ALA A 124 19.36 22.21 -26.64
N GLU A 125 18.05 22.48 -26.66
CA GLU A 125 17.18 22.14 -25.54
C GLU A 125 17.13 20.62 -25.43
N GLU A 126 18.11 20.03 -24.76
CA GLU A 126 18.08 18.62 -24.41
C GLU A 126 16.97 18.41 -23.38
N GLU A 127 16.05 17.49 -23.67
CA GLU A 127 15.07 17.03 -22.70
C GLU A 127 15.81 16.55 -21.44
N SER A 128 15.69 17.34 -20.36
CA SER A 128 16.33 17.01 -19.10
C SER A 128 15.56 15.88 -18.41
N TYR A 129 16.01 14.65 -18.60
CA TYR A 129 15.50 13.50 -17.87
C TYR A 129 16.04 13.51 -16.42
N SER A 130 15.17 13.18 -15.47
CA SER A 130 15.59 13.01 -14.07
C SER A 130 16.52 11.81 -13.94
N THR A 131 17.80 12.06 -13.64
CA THR A 131 18.81 11.04 -13.36
C THR A 131 18.91 10.67 -11.88
N SER A 132 17.91 11.06 -11.08
CA SER A 132 17.92 10.84 -9.63
C SER A 132 17.80 9.36 -9.27
N GLN A 133 18.86 8.82 -8.67
CA GLN A 133 18.90 7.43 -8.19
C GLN A 133 18.48 7.32 -6.71
N GLN A 134 17.43 8.04 -6.32
CA GLN A 134 16.99 8.16 -4.91
C GLN A 134 15.78 7.29 -4.56
N SER A 135 15.38 6.36 -5.44
CA SER A 135 14.36 5.36 -5.08
C SER A 135 14.86 4.44 -3.97
N PHE A 136 13.95 3.85 -3.17
CA PHE A 136 14.34 2.88 -2.14
C PHE A 136 15.14 1.69 -2.71
N ALA A 137 14.74 1.18 -3.89
CA ALA A 137 15.46 0.12 -4.58
C ALA A 137 16.86 0.57 -4.99
N SER A 138 16.98 1.76 -5.61
CA SER A 138 18.28 2.33 -6.00
C SER A 138 19.19 2.58 -4.79
N GLN A 139 18.65 3.06 -3.67
CA GLN A 139 19.43 3.27 -2.46
C GLN A 139 19.92 1.96 -1.84
N ALA A 140 19.09 0.92 -1.80
CA ALA A 140 19.50 -0.41 -1.33
C ALA A 140 20.60 -1.01 -2.22
N ASP A 141 20.43 -0.95 -3.55
CA ASP A 141 21.42 -1.42 -4.53
C ASP A 141 22.76 -0.67 -4.43
N ARG A 142 22.71 0.65 -4.23
CA ARG A 142 23.92 1.46 -4.01
C ARG A 142 24.61 1.12 -2.71
N PHE A 143 23.84 0.79 -1.67
CA PHE A 143 24.41 0.31 -0.42
C PHE A 143 25.04 -1.07 -0.58
N ASP A 144 24.42 -2.00 -1.31
CA ASP A 144 25.03 -3.29 -1.63
C ASP A 144 26.34 -3.13 -2.41
N SER A 145 26.36 -2.24 -3.41
CA SER A 145 27.56 -1.88 -4.17
C SER A 145 28.70 -1.40 -3.25
N LEU A 146 28.38 -0.61 -2.22
CA LEU A 146 29.32 -0.16 -1.20
C LEU A 146 29.88 -1.37 -0.40
N LEU A 147 29.02 -2.31 0.01
CA LEU A 147 29.44 -3.50 0.76
C LEU A 147 30.31 -4.44 -0.07
N VAL A 148 29.96 -4.66 -1.34
CA VAL A 148 30.75 -5.46 -2.29
C VAL A 148 32.14 -4.84 -2.45
N ARG A 149 32.24 -3.50 -2.56
CA ARG A 149 33.52 -2.81 -2.67
C ARG A 149 34.34 -2.92 -1.39
N CYS A 150 33.73 -2.74 -0.21
CA CYS A 150 34.40 -2.93 1.08
C CYS A 150 34.89 -4.37 1.29
N ALA A 151 34.20 -5.39 0.76
CA ALA A 151 34.60 -6.79 0.85
C ALA A 151 35.72 -7.16 -0.14
N ALA A 152 35.75 -6.52 -1.32
CA ALA A 152 36.73 -6.82 -2.37
C ALA A 152 38.07 -6.09 -2.17
N LEU A 153 38.03 -4.86 -1.67
CA LEU A 153 39.24 -4.05 -1.48
C LEU A 153 39.95 -4.40 -0.17
N ARG A 154 41.28 -4.27 -0.16
CA ARG A 154 42.09 -4.55 1.03
C ARG A 154 41.91 -3.41 2.02
N GLY A 155 41.61 -3.74 3.26
CA GLY A 155 41.72 -2.79 4.37
C GLY A 155 40.44 -2.53 5.13
N TYR A 156 39.26 -2.99 4.72
CA TYR A 156 38.07 -2.79 5.55
C TYR A 156 38.16 -3.57 6.87
N ARG A 157 38.34 -2.85 7.99
CA ARG A 157 38.34 -3.39 9.34
C ARG A 157 37.60 -2.45 10.27
N SER A 158 36.39 -2.81 10.68
CA SER A 158 35.67 -2.02 11.68
C SER A 158 35.85 -2.59 13.09
N SER A 159 36.14 -1.71 14.05
CA SER A 159 36.05 -1.99 15.49
C SER A 159 34.61 -2.00 16.00
N GLU A 160 33.69 -1.32 15.30
CA GLU A 160 32.29 -1.20 15.67
C GLU A 160 31.50 -2.41 15.17
N ALA A 161 30.82 -3.12 16.09
CA ALA A 161 30.08 -4.33 15.76
C ALA A 161 29.00 -4.10 14.67
N ASP A 162 28.32 -2.95 14.71
CA ASP A 162 27.23 -2.60 13.78
C ASP A 162 27.71 -2.17 12.38
N LEU A 163 29.03 -2.04 12.21
CA LEU A 163 29.72 -1.79 10.95
C LEU A 163 30.53 -3.02 10.49
N SER A 164 30.45 -4.16 11.17
CA SER A 164 30.99 -5.40 10.61
C SER A 164 30.32 -5.73 9.26
N LEU A 165 31.04 -6.34 8.32
CA LEU A 165 30.46 -6.71 7.02
C LEU A 165 29.21 -7.58 7.16
N ASP A 166 29.16 -8.45 8.16
CA ASP A 166 28.01 -9.30 8.44
C ASP A 166 26.81 -8.47 8.94
N ALA A 167 27.02 -7.54 9.87
CA ALA A 167 25.97 -6.63 10.33
C ALA A 167 25.45 -5.73 9.20
N LEU A 168 26.33 -5.26 8.32
CA LEU A 168 25.95 -4.43 7.18
C LEU A 168 25.16 -5.22 6.13
N LYS A 169 25.54 -6.47 5.86
CA LYS A 169 24.77 -7.38 4.99
C LYS A 169 23.40 -7.69 5.57
N ALA A 170 23.30 -7.93 6.88
CA ALA A 170 22.03 -8.12 7.56
C ALA A 170 21.14 -6.87 7.41
N PHE A 171 21.71 -5.67 7.62
CA PHE A 171 20.98 -4.42 7.40
C PHE A 171 20.54 -4.24 5.95
N HIS A 172 21.37 -4.60 4.96
CA HIS A 172 20.96 -4.58 3.55
C HIS A 172 19.77 -5.53 3.29
N GLN A 173 19.79 -6.74 3.86
CA GLN A 173 18.68 -7.68 3.76
C GLN A 173 17.39 -7.12 4.39
N GLU A 174 17.48 -6.40 5.51
CA GLU A 174 16.33 -5.72 6.12
C GLU A 174 15.73 -4.65 5.19
N LEU A 175 16.57 -3.86 4.50
CA LEU A 175 16.10 -2.84 3.54
C LEU A 175 15.34 -3.46 2.36
N VAL A 176 15.87 -4.56 1.83
CA VAL A 176 15.22 -5.32 0.74
C VAL A 176 13.91 -5.93 1.23
N ALA A 177 13.92 -6.61 2.37
CA ALA A 177 12.73 -7.23 2.95
C ALA A 177 11.62 -6.20 3.25
N ALA A 178 11.97 -5.03 3.79
CA ALA A 178 11.01 -3.96 4.04
C ALA A 178 10.40 -3.39 2.75
N SER A 179 11.18 -3.35 1.66
CA SER A 179 10.67 -2.95 0.34
C SER A 179 9.70 -3.97 -0.23
N THR A 180 10.06 -5.26 -0.20
CA THR A 180 9.18 -6.37 -0.60
C THR A 180 7.89 -6.43 0.24
N ALA A 181 7.98 -6.14 1.54
CA ALA A 181 6.82 -6.11 2.43
C ALA A 181 5.81 -5.00 2.02
N VAL A 182 6.30 -3.83 1.61
CA VAL A 182 5.42 -2.76 1.09
C VAL A 182 4.73 -3.20 -0.20
N ASP A 183 5.45 -3.83 -1.12
CA ASP A 183 4.87 -4.30 -2.39
C ASP A 183 3.80 -5.37 -2.15
N GLY A 184 4.07 -6.32 -1.26
CA GLY A 184 3.10 -7.34 -0.84
C GLY A 184 1.85 -6.74 -0.19
N ALA A 185 2.03 -5.77 0.72
CA ALA A 185 0.91 -5.10 1.38
C ALA A 185 0.09 -4.23 0.40
N ALA A 186 0.74 -3.57 -0.56
CA ALA A 186 0.08 -2.80 -1.61
C ALA A 186 -0.78 -3.70 -2.50
N PHE A 187 -0.24 -4.87 -2.89
CA PHE A 187 -0.98 -5.88 -3.63
C PHE A 187 -2.20 -6.38 -2.85
N ALA A 188 -2.01 -6.74 -1.57
CA ALA A 188 -3.09 -7.21 -0.71
C ALA A 188 -4.20 -6.17 -0.54
N LEU A 189 -3.86 -4.89 -0.41
CA LEU A 189 -4.82 -3.79 -0.37
C LEU A 189 -5.60 -3.65 -1.69
N ARG A 190 -4.92 -3.73 -2.83
CA ARG A 190 -5.57 -3.67 -4.14
C ARG A 190 -6.56 -4.83 -4.33
N GLU A 191 -6.16 -6.05 -3.97
CA GLU A 191 -7.03 -7.22 -4.05
C GLU A 191 -8.23 -7.13 -3.10
N ALA A 192 -8.03 -6.66 -1.87
CA ALA A 192 -9.12 -6.42 -0.93
C ALA A 192 -10.14 -5.42 -1.49
N ARG A 193 -9.67 -4.31 -2.10
CA ARG A 193 -10.55 -3.31 -2.75
C ARG A 193 -11.28 -3.90 -3.95
N ARG A 194 -10.61 -4.69 -4.79
CA ARG A 194 -11.20 -5.40 -5.93
C ARG A 194 -12.28 -6.37 -5.46
N HIS A 195 -12.02 -7.16 -4.42
CA HIS A 195 -12.96 -8.13 -3.88
C HIS A 195 -14.18 -7.45 -3.26
N ARG A 196 -13.98 -6.39 -2.46
CA ARG A 196 -15.09 -5.57 -1.95
C ARG A 196 -15.97 -5.05 -3.08
N LYS A 197 -15.35 -4.57 -4.18
CA LYS A 197 -16.10 -4.09 -5.34
C LYS A 197 -16.91 -5.22 -5.99
N ALA A 198 -16.28 -6.37 -6.20
CA ALA A 198 -16.91 -7.54 -6.78
C ALA A 198 -18.11 -8.05 -5.95
N VAL A 199 -18.06 -7.95 -4.62
CA VAL A 199 -19.17 -8.40 -3.76
C VAL A 199 -20.27 -7.34 -3.66
N MET A 200 -19.94 -6.11 -3.30
CA MET A 200 -20.95 -5.08 -2.99
C MET A 200 -21.59 -4.46 -4.24
N TYR A 201 -20.87 -4.44 -5.37
CA TYR A 201 -21.26 -3.73 -6.58
C TYR A 201 -21.40 -4.64 -7.80
N ASN A 202 -21.57 -5.94 -7.59
CA ASN A 202 -21.98 -6.84 -8.66
C ASN A 202 -23.30 -6.36 -9.28
N GLU A 203 -23.39 -6.36 -10.61
CA GLU A 203 -24.56 -5.82 -11.32
C GLU A 203 -25.82 -6.65 -11.10
N GLU A 204 -25.66 -7.96 -10.92
CA GLU A 204 -26.76 -8.91 -10.74
C GLU A 204 -26.99 -9.24 -9.26
N GLN A 205 -25.94 -9.21 -8.44
CA GLN A 205 -25.95 -9.72 -7.07
C GLN A 205 -25.45 -8.70 -6.03
N GLY A 206 -25.14 -7.46 -6.42
CA GLY A 206 -24.68 -6.44 -5.48
C GLY A 206 -25.82 -5.83 -4.67
N CYS A 207 -25.47 -4.84 -3.83
CA CYS A 207 -26.42 -4.12 -3.00
C CYS A 207 -27.54 -3.47 -3.81
N VAL A 208 -27.19 -2.83 -4.95
CA VAL A 208 -28.16 -2.17 -5.81
C VAL A 208 -29.10 -3.19 -6.47
N ALA A 209 -28.59 -4.32 -6.95
CA ALA A 209 -29.39 -5.36 -7.58
C ALA A 209 -30.42 -5.95 -6.61
N ARG A 210 -29.99 -6.30 -5.40
CA ARG A 210 -30.86 -6.75 -4.31
C ARG A 210 -31.90 -5.69 -3.97
N SER A 211 -31.51 -4.41 -3.86
CA SER A 211 -32.45 -3.32 -3.58
C SER A 211 -33.55 -3.18 -4.64
N LYS A 212 -33.21 -3.34 -5.93
CA LYS A 212 -34.18 -3.32 -7.03
C LYS A 212 -35.16 -4.49 -6.90
N ARG A 213 -34.67 -5.68 -6.61
CA ARG A 213 -35.52 -6.88 -6.39
C ARG A 213 -36.46 -6.72 -5.20
N ILE A 214 -35.97 -6.18 -4.08
CA ILE A 214 -36.81 -5.87 -2.92
C ILE A 214 -37.90 -4.88 -3.31
N ARG A 215 -37.58 -3.81 -4.06
CA ARG A 215 -38.59 -2.86 -4.56
C ARG A 215 -39.63 -3.51 -5.47
N SER A 216 -39.22 -4.46 -6.31
CA SER A 216 -40.18 -5.21 -7.13
C SER A 216 -41.11 -6.07 -6.27
N TYR A 217 -40.58 -6.76 -5.26
CA TYR A 217 -41.39 -7.52 -4.30
C TYR A 217 -42.31 -6.62 -3.47
N SER A 218 -41.83 -5.47 -2.99
CA SER A 218 -42.61 -4.43 -2.32
C SER A 218 -43.89 -4.07 -3.10
N LYS A 219 -43.77 -3.92 -4.42
CA LYS A 219 -44.91 -3.60 -5.29
C LYS A 219 -45.95 -4.72 -5.33
N THR A 220 -45.55 -5.99 -5.25
CA THR A 220 -46.51 -7.11 -5.23
C THR A 220 -47.30 -7.17 -3.92
N LYS A 221 -46.76 -6.59 -2.84
CA LYS A 221 -47.42 -6.47 -1.53
C LYS A 221 -48.15 -5.15 -1.31
N GLY A 222 -48.04 -4.19 -2.24
CA GLY A 222 -48.63 -2.85 -2.07
C GLY A 222 -48.01 -2.03 -0.92
N MET A 223 -46.77 -2.32 -0.52
CA MET A 223 -46.09 -1.70 0.62
C MET A 223 -44.65 -1.32 0.27
N ASP A 224 -44.15 -0.16 0.73
CA ASP A 224 -42.73 0.19 0.59
C ASP A 224 -41.87 -0.39 1.73
N ILE A 225 -41.32 -1.60 1.51
CA ILE A 225 -40.44 -2.28 2.46
C ILE A 225 -39.13 -1.51 2.72
N LEU A 226 -38.61 -0.75 1.75
CA LEU A 226 -37.33 -0.07 1.94
C LEU A 226 -37.51 1.27 2.68
N GLY A 227 -38.71 1.83 2.75
CA GLY A 227 -39.02 3.03 3.53
C GLY A 227 -38.02 4.18 3.29
N GLY A 228 -37.71 4.44 2.02
CA GLY A 228 -36.73 5.47 1.63
C GLY A 228 -35.24 5.08 1.77
N THR A 229 -34.90 3.85 2.16
CA THR A 229 -33.52 3.34 2.19
C THR A 229 -32.93 3.30 0.78
N ARG A 230 -31.72 3.87 0.63
CA ARG A 230 -31.04 4.03 -0.66
C ARG A 230 -29.71 3.32 -0.66
N PHE A 231 -29.41 2.66 -1.77
CA PHE A 231 -28.11 2.05 -2.05
C PHE A 231 -27.42 2.83 -3.16
N ARG A 232 -26.12 3.08 -3.00
CA ARG A 232 -25.29 3.80 -3.97
C ARG A 232 -24.40 2.81 -4.72
N SER A 233 -24.13 3.08 -5.99
CA SER A 233 -23.07 2.45 -6.76
C SER A 233 -21.77 3.25 -6.65
N TYR A 234 -20.63 2.57 -6.68
CA TYR A 234 -19.28 3.15 -6.63
C TYR A 234 -18.37 2.49 -7.67
#